data_AF-A0A1G7CJB3-F1
#
_entry.id   AF-A0A1G7CJB3-F1
#
_cell.length_a   1.000
_cell.length_b   1.000
_cell.length_c   1.000
_cell.angle_alpha   90.00
_cell.angle_beta   90.00
_cell.angle_gamma   90.00
#
_symmetry.space_group_name_H-M   'P 1'
#
loop_
_entity.id
_entity.type
_entity.pdbx_description
1 polymer ?
#
loop_
_entity_poly.entity_id
_entity_poly.type
_entity_poly.pdbx_seq_one_letter_code
_entity_poly.pdbx_strand_id
1 'polypeptide(L)'
;MIALVGGGGALLGAAVGGTAAVVAAKVQAQHGQEVAHLAYQGPIEAARRTAQQASYRALLTAADQFSRAADLAVEPARALLSLTDSEARNEEPEEAVPEKARVKMRTVLAEVSGPDAVRSAARHVYLEGPIDVSNAASAVVAAVKELSDVFVHAETKYESEDEDGRPYFHGLGKNPRMLHIKLVSTINDFSREAGAHLNAVKAQPAKPARRRSRAAP
;
A
#
# COMPACT_ATOMS: atom_id res chain seq x y z
N MET A 1 -9.60 -3.44 40.60
CA MET A 1 -8.63 -2.90 41.57
C MET A 1 -7.43 -3.87 41.57
N ILE A 2 -6.24 -3.59 41.01
CA ILE A 2 -5.13 -2.71 41.48
C ILE A 2 -4.86 -2.95 42.98
N ALA A 3 -3.71 -3.38 43.50
CA ALA A 3 -2.29 -3.05 43.27
C ALA A 3 -1.38 -4.26 43.67
N LEU A 4 -0.28 -4.54 42.99
CA LEU A 4 1.09 -4.08 43.29
C LEU A 4 1.57 -4.39 44.72
N VAL A 5 2.46 -5.37 44.86
CA VAL A 5 3.48 -5.39 45.92
C VAL A 5 4.81 -5.74 45.26
N GLY A 6 5.60 -4.70 45.02
CA GLY A 6 7.03 -4.85 44.87
C GLY A 6 7.68 -5.08 46.24
N GLY A 7 8.81 -5.78 46.26
CA GLY A 7 9.72 -5.79 47.41
C GLY A 7 10.40 -7.12 47.67
N GLY A 8 11.68 -7.20 47.31
CA GLY A 8 12.70 -7.67 48.25
C GLY A 8 13.28 -9.08 48.06
N GLY A 9 14.61 -9.11 47.88
CA GLY A 9 15.48 -10.22 48.26
C GLY A 9 16.16 -10.90 47.06
N ALA A 10 17.48 -10.96 46.94
CA ALA A 10 18.60 -10.55 47.77
C ALA A 10 19.82 -10.48 46.84
N LEU A 11 20.85 -9.74 47.20
CA LEU A 11 22.26 -10.17 47.08
C LEU A 11 23.13 -9.15 47.83
N LEU A 12 23.31 -9.44 49.12
CA LEU A 12 24.42 -8.94 49.92
C LEU A 12 25.70 -9.66 49.49
N GLY A 13 26.81 -8.93 49.38
CA GLY A 13 28.13 -9.51 49.66
C GLY A 13 29.28 -9.07 48.76
N ALA A 14 30.22 -8.36 49.39
CA ALA A 14 31.64 -8.22 49.05
C ALA A 14 32.05 -7.26 47.91
N ALA A 15 32.42 -6.05 48.32
CA ALA A 15 33.53 -5.34 47.70
C ALA A 15 34.84 -6.09 47.99
N VAL A 16 35.67 -6.29 46.95
CA VAL A 16 37.15 -6.21 46.90
C VAL A 16 37.62 -6.93 45.62
N GLY A 17 38.22 -6.19 44.67
CA GLY A 17 38.88 -6.75 43.47
C GLY A 17 38.78 -5.85 42.23
N GLY A 18 39.76 -4.98 42.03
CA GLY A 18 39.81 -3.93 41.01
C GLY A 18 39.70 -4.40 39.55
N THR A 19 39.16 -3.48 38.73
CA THR A 19 39.08 -3.41 37.25
C THR A 19 38.48 -4.61 36.47
N ALA A 20 38.73 -5.86 36.86
CA ALA A 20 38.17 -7.05 36.20
C ALA A 20 36.65 -7.20 36.42
N ALA A 21 36.15 -6.82 37.61
CA ALA A 21 34.70 -6.83 37.92
C ALA A 21 33.92 -5.77 37.13
N VAL A 22 34.55 -4.66 36.74
CA VAL A 22 33.92 -3.62 35.90
C VAL A 22 33.78 -4.12 34.47
N VAL A 23 34.75 -4.88 33.95
CA VAL A 23 34.65 -5.50 32.62
C VAL A 23 33.63 -6.64 32.62
N ALA A 24 33.62 -7.49 33.65
CA ALA A 24 32.61 -8.54 33.79
C ALA A 24 31.20 -7.97 33.97
N ALA A 25 31.00 -6.95 34.81
CA ALA A 25 29.72 -6.26 34.95
C ALA A 25 29.31 -5.50 33.69
N LYS A 26 30.26 -4.95 32.91
CA LYS A 26 29.98 -4.31 31.62
C LYS A 26 29.62 -5.33 30.54
N VAL A 27 30.27 -6.49 30.52
CA VAL A 27 29.93 -7.62 29.64
C VAL A 27 28.61 -8.26 30.06
N GLN A 28 28.31 -8.34 31.35
CA GLN A 28 27.05 -8.89 31.88
C GLN A 28 25.89 -7.89 31.76
N ALA A 29 26.16 -6.58 31.81
CA ALA A 29 25.21 -5.52 31.49
C ALA A 29 25.01 -5.38 29.98
N GLN A 30 26.05 -5.57 29.16
CA GLN A 30 25.93 -5.65 27.70
C GLN A 30 25.16 -6.90 27.29
N HIS A 31 25.46 -8.06 27.87
CA HIS A 31 24.68 -9.27 27.65
C HIS A 31 23.28 -9.19 28.27
N GLY A 32 23.09 -8.50 29.40
CA GLY A 32 21.78 -8.26 30.00
C GLY A 32 20.93 -7.30 29.17
N GLN A 33 21.53 -6.28 28.57
CA GLN A 33 20.91 -5.40 27.59
C GLN A 33 20.65 -6.12 26.27
N GLU A 34 21.55 -6.98 25.79
CA GLU A 34 21.31 -7.83 24.62
C GLU A 34 20.19 -8.84 24.89
N VAL A 35 20.13 -9.45 26.06
CA VAL A 35 19.08 -10.42 26.44
C VAL A 35 17.74 -9.71 26.67
N ALA A 36 17.73 -8.52 27.27
CA ALA A 36 16.55 -7.68 27.34
C ALA A 36 16.12 -7.22 25.93
N HIS A 37 17.05 -6.77 25.08
CA HIS A 37 16.77 -6.41 23.70
C HIS A 37 16.21 -7.61 22.91
N LEU A 38 16.77 -8.80 23.05
CA LEU A 38 16.30 -10.02 22.40
C LEU A 38 14.91 -10.44 22.93
N ALA A 39 14.65 -10.28 24.22
CA ALA A 39 13.35 -10.58 24.83
C ALA A 39 12.24 -9.63 24.36
N TYR A 40 12.56 -8.35 24.13
CA TYR A 40 11.61 -7.36 23.61
C TYR A 40 11.52 -7.33 22.08
N GLN A 41 12.56 -7.77 21.36
CA GLN A 41 12.58 -7.82 19.90
C GLN A 41 11.53 -8.78 19.33
N GLY A 42 11.36 -9.97 19.92
CA GLY A 42 10.37 -10.95 19.44
C GLY A 42 8.92 -10.40 19.40
N PRO A 43 8.39 -9.86 20.51
CA PRO A 43 7.07 -9.23 20.54
C PRO A 43 6.93 -8.00 19.63
N ILE A 44 7.96 -7.15 19.55
CA ILE A 44 7.94 -5.96 18.68
C ILE A 44 7.91 -6.37 17.20
N GLU A 45 8.69 -7.37 16.81
CA GLU A 45 8.68 -7.91 15.45
C GLU A 45 7.35 -8.57 15.10
N ALA A 46 6.72 -9.29 16.03
CA ALA A 46 5.39 -9.85 15.84
C ALA A 46 4.31 -8.77 15.67
N ALA A 47 4.35 -7.72 16.49
CA ALA A 47 3.45 -6.57 16.37
C ALA A 47 3.62 -5.85 15.03
N ARG A 48 4.88 -5.60 14.61
CA ARG A 48 5.19 -5.00 13.31
C ARG A 48 4.69 -5.85 12.14
N ARG A 49 4.90 -7.17 12.16
CA ARG A 49 4.38 -8.08 11.13
C ARG A 49 2.86 -8.04 11.05
N THR A 50 2.19 -7.98 12.20
CA THR A 50 0.72 -7.91 12.25
C THR A 50 0.22 -6.59 11.65
N ALA A 51 0.89 -5.46 11.98
CA ALA A 51 0.57 -4.15 11.41
C ALA A 51 0.79 -4.12 9.88
N GLN A 52 1.91 -4.67 9.40
CA GLN A 52 2.19 -4.81 7.96
C GLN A 52 1.14 -5.67 7.25
N GLN A 53 0.79 -6.82 7.81
CA GLN A 53 -0.21 -7.70 7.21
C GLN A 53 -1.59 -7.04 7.16
N ALA A 54 -1.95 -6.28 8.20
CA ALA A 54 -3.19 -5.51 8.24
C ALA A 54 -3.21 -4.39 7.20
N SER A 55 -2.11 -3.62 7.05
CA SER A 55 -2.03 -2.53 6.07
C SER A 55 -2.06 -3.05 4.63
N TYR A 56 -1.36 -4.14 4.32
CA TYR A 56 -1.38 -4.75 2.99
C TYR A 56 -2.77 -5.28 2.63
N ARG A 57 -3.44 -5.93 3.59
CA ARG A 57 -4.82 -6.41 3.40
C ARG A 57 -5.80 -5.26 3.20
N ALA A 58 -5.66 -4.17 3.94
CA ALA A 58 -6.49 -2.99 3.79
C ALA A 58 -6.36 -2.40 2.38
N LEU A 59 -5.12 -2.27 1.87
CA LEU A 59 -4.89 -1.77 0.51
C LEU A 59 -5.48 -2.69 -0.56
N LEU A 60 -5.24 -4.01 -0.45
CA LEU A 60 -5.82 -4.98 -1.39
C LEU A 60 -7.34 -4.94 -1.40
N THR A 61 -7.96 -4.82 -0.22
CA THR A 61 -9.42 -4.76 -0.10
C THR A 61 -9.96 -3.50 -0.75
N ALA A 62 -9.37 -2.33 -0.46
CA ALA A 62 -9.80 -1.07 -1.05
C ALA A 62 -9.58 -1.04 -2.57
N ALA A 63 -8.45 -1.56 -3.05
CA ALA A 63 -8.14 -1.61 -4.48
C ALA A 63 -9.04 -2.60 -5.25
N ASP A 64 -9.35 -3.76 -4.68
CA ASP A 64 -10.29 -4.72 -5.28
C ASP A 64 -11.72 -4.15 -5.34
N GLN A 65 -12.16 -3.50 -4.27
CA GLN A 65 -13.47 -2.80 -4.25
C GLN A 65 -13.55 -1.73 -5.34
N PHE A 66 -12.51 -0.89 -5.46
CA PHE A 66 -12.43 0.10 -6.51
C PHE A 66 -12.42 -0.55 -7.91
N SER A 67 -11.62 -1.61 -8.11
CA SER A 67 -11.53 -2.33 -9.39
C SER A 67 -12.87 -2.92 -9.83
N ARG A 68 -13.65 -3.49 -8.90
CA ARG A 68 -15.00 -4.01 -9.19
C ARG A 68 -15.98 -2.91 -9.56
N ALA A 69 -15.95 -1.79 -8.83
CA ALA A 69 -16.77 -0.63 -9.14
C ALA A 69 -16.39 -0.05 -10.52
N ALA A 70 -15.09 0.04 -10.81
CA ALA A 70 -14.55 0.51 -12.08
C ALA A 70 -14.96 -0.36 -13.27
N ASP A 71 -15.02 -1.69 -13.13
CA ASP A 71 -15.44 -2.57 -14.23
C ASP A 71 -16.85 -2.23 -14.73
N LEU A 72 -17.76 -1.80 -13.83
CA LEU A 72 -19.11 -1.35 -14.19
C LEU A 72 -19.13 0.01 -14.91
N ALA A 73 -18.11 0.84 -14.69
CA ALA A 73 -17.99 2.18 -15.27
C ALA A 73 -17.18 2.23 -16.58
N VAL A 74 -16.46 1.16 -16.95
CA VAL A 74 -15.61 1.13 -18.16
C VAL A 74 -16.42 1.39 -19.43
N GLU A 75 -17.50 0.64 -19.67
CA GLU A 75 -18.30 0.81 -20.89
C GLU A 75 -19.07 2.13 -20.93
N PRO A 76 -19.73 2.59 -19.84
CA PRO A 76 -20.29 3.93 -19.77
C PRO A 76 -19.27 5.04 -20.06
N ALA A 77 -18.05 4.93 -19.52
CA ALA A 77 -16.99 5.91 -19.77
C ALA A 77 -16.53 5.89 -21.23
N ARG A 78 -16.39 4.69 -21.82
CA ARG A 78 -16.05 4.54 -23.24
C ARG A 78 -17.10 5.14 -24.16
N ALA A 79 -18.38 4.92 -23.87
CA ALA A 79 -19.49 5.49 -24.63
C ALA A 79 -19.48 7.03 -24.54
N LEU A 80 -19.34 7.59 -23.34
CA LEU A 80 -19.27 9.05 -23.16
C LEU A 80 -18.04 9.67 -23.84
N LEU A 81 -16.87 9.03 -23.78
CA LEU A 81 -15.67 9.49 -24.49
C LEU A 81 -15.86 9.46 -26.01
N SER A 82 -16.53 8.43 -26.54
CA SER A 82 -16.80 8.32 -27.99
C SER A 82 -17.77 9.39 -28.48
N LEU A 83 -18.83 9.66 -27.71
CA LEU A 83 -19.76 10.77 -27.99
C LEU A 83 -19.03 12.11 -27.95
N THR A 84 -18.18 12.28 -26.94
CA THR A 84 -17.36 13.49 -26.76
C THR A 84 -16.39 13.71 -27.94
N ASP A 85 -15.74 12.65 -28.43
CA ASP A 85 -14.86 12.70 -29.62
C ASP A 85 -15.65 13.06 -30.89
N SER A 86 -16.83 12.46 -31.08
CA SER A 86 -17.71 12.76 -32.22
C SER A 86 -18.16 14.23 -32.20
N GLU A 87 -18.58 14.72 -31.03
CA GLU A 87 -18.92 16.13 -30.81
C GLU A 87 -17.73 17.07 -31.05
N ALA A 88 -16.52 16.69 -30.64
CA ALA A 88 -15.30 17.46 -30.88
C ALA A 88 -14.97 17.60 -32.38
N ARG A 89 -15.27 16.56 -33.17
CA ARG A 89 -15.02 16.50 -34.61
C ARG A 89 -16.14 17.07 -35.46
N ASN A 90 -17.24 17.51 -34.84
CA ASN A 90 -18.50 17.86 -35.54
C ASN A 90 -19.00 16.72 -36.44
N GLU A 91 -18.75 15.47 -36.03
CA GLU A 91 -19.23 14.28 -36.71
C GLU A 91 -20.56 13.86 -36.07
N GLU A 92 -21.49 13.33 -36.89
CA GLU A 92 -22.65 12.66 -36.31
C GLU A 92 -22.15 11.45 -35.52
N PRO A 93 -22.48 11.32 -34.22
CA PRO A 93 -22.09 10.16 -33.46
C PRO A 93 -22.70 8.91 -34.10
N GLU A 94 -21.90 7.84 -34.15
CA GLU A 94 -22.29 6.56 -34.73
C GLU A 94 -23.59 5.98 -34.11
N GLU A 95 -23.85 6.35 -32.85
CA GLU A 95 -25.10 6.04 -32.16
C GLU A 95 -25.65 7.29 -31.44
N ALA A 96 -26.88 7.68 -31.78
CA ALA A 96 -27.61 8.74 -31.08
C ALA A 96 -28.01 8.27 -29.68
N VAL A 97 -27.17 8.58 -28.68
CA VAL A 97 -27.46 8.25 -27.27
C VAL A 97 -28.41 9.30 -26.68
N PRO A 98 -29.62 8.92 -26.22
CA PRO A 98 -30.56 9.85 -25.60
C PRO A 98 -29.98 10.50 -24.33
N GLU A 99 -30.34 11.76 -24.05
CA GLU A 99 -29.84 12.47 -22.86
C GLU A 99 -30.12 11.70 -21.55
N LYS A 100 -31.27 11.02 -21.46
CA LYS A 100 -31.60 10.16 -20.31
C LYS A 100 -30.59 9.03 -20.10
N ALA A 101 -30.01 8.48 -21.18
CA ALA A 101 -28.96 7.47 -21.10
C ALA A 101 -27.62 8.10 -20.72
N ARG A 102 -27.27 9.28 -21.27
CA ARG A 102 -26.08 10.05 -20.87
C ARG A 102 -26.08 10.36 -19.37
N VAL A 103 -27.21 10.83 -18.83
CA VAL A 103 -27.38 11.09 -17.38
C VAL A 103 -27.12 9.83 -16.55
N LYS A 104 -27.63 8.67 -16.96
CA LYS A 104 -27.36 7.40 -16.26
C LYS A 104 -25.88 7.03 -16.28
N MET A 105 -25.20 7.21 -17.42
CA MET A 105 -23.77 6.96 -17.53
C MET A 105 -22.98 7.87 -16.59
N ARG A 106 -23.30 9.17 -16.54
CA ARG A 106 -22.70 10.13 -15.59
C ARG A 106 -22.90 9.70 -14.13
N THR A 107 -24.09 9.23 -13.77
CA THR A 107 -24.37 8.72 -12.41
C THR A 107 -23.46 7.53 -12.07
N VAL A 108 -23.32 6.56 -12.98
CA VAL A 108 -22.44 5.41 -12.78
C VAL A 108 -20.98 5.85 -12.61
N LEU A 109 -20.50 6.79 -13.42
CA LEU A 109 -19.13 7.33 -13.30
C LEU A 109 -18.92 8.07 -11.97
N ALA A 110 -19.91 8.86 -11.53
CA ALA A 110 -19.84 9.60 -10.27
C ALA A 110 -19.76 8.66 -9.05
N GLU A 111 -20.45 7.53 -9.06
CA GLU A 111 -20.41 6.52 -7.99
C GLU A 111 -19.02 5.87 -7.81
N VAL A 112 -18.19 5.87 -8.85
CA VAL A 112 -16.88 5.21 -8.86
C VAL A 112 -15.72 6.21 -8.67
N SER A 113 -16.00 7.51 -8.64
CA SER A 113 -15.02 8.61 -8.73
C SER A 113 -14.14 8.85 -7.49
N GLY A 114 -14.18 7.97 -6.48
CA GLY A 114 -13.53 8.18 -5.18
C GLY A 114 -12.28 7.32 -4.95
N PRO A 115 -11.05 7.80 -5.24
CA PRO A 115 -9.81 7.07 -4.97
C PRO A 115 -9.36 7.12 -3.50
N ASP A 116 -10.12 7.77 -2.61
CA ASP A 116 -9.68 8.12 -1.26
C ASP A 116 -9.49 6.92 -0.34
N ALA A 117 -10.33 5.89 -0.45
CA ALA A 117 -10.18 4.66 0.32
C ALA A 117 -8.84 3.97 0.01
N VAL A 118 -8.48 3.88 -1.27
CA VAL A 118 -7.20 3.31 -1.73
C VAL A 118 -6.03 4.17 -1.25
N ARG A 119 -6.13 5.50 -1.40
CA ARG A 119 -5.09 6.43 -0.96
C ARG A 119 -4.87 6.36 0.55
N SER A 120 -5.95 6.28 1.33
CA SER A 120 -5.89 6.15 2.79
C SER A 120 -5.20 4.84 3.18
N ALA A 121 -5.59 3.72 2.59
CA ALA A 121 -4.97 2.42 2.85
C ALA A 121 -3.48 2.39 2.46
N ALA A 122 -3.11 3.01 1.33
CA ALA A 122 -1.72 3.08 0.88
C ALA A 122 -0.82 3.87 1.86
N ARG A 123 -1.34 4.89 2.55
CA ARG A 123 -0.58 5.62 3.59
C ARG A 123 -0.11 4.69 4.71
N HIS A 124 -0.95 3.73 5.12
CA HIS A 124 -0.55 2.74 6.12
C HIS A 124 0.53 1.79 5.60
N VAL A 125 0.52 1.49 4.30
CA VAL A 125 1.59 0.70 3.67
C VAL A 125 2.91 1.49 3.66
N TYR A 126 2.89 2.79 3.38
CA TYR A 126 4.09 3.63 3.39
C TYR A 126 4.73 3.76 4.77
N LEU A 127 3.93 3.70 5.84
CA LEU A 127 4.42 3.79 7.21
C LEU A 127 5.00 2.46 7.71
N GLU A 128 4.41 1.33 7.32
CA GLU A 128 4.73 0.02 7.89
C GLU A 128 5.63 -0.84 6.98
N GLY A 129 5.52 -0.65 5.67
CA GLY A 129 6.12 -1.50 4.65
C GLY A 129 7.56 -1.14 4.30
N PRO A 130 8.32 -2.09 3.72
CA PRO A 130 9.59 -1.79 3.08
C PRO A 130 9.39 -0.94 1.82
N ILE A 131 10.49 -0.39 1.29
CA ILE A 131 10.50 0.48 0.12
C ILE A 131 9.86 -0.21 -1.11
N ASP A 132 10.18 -1.48 -1.37
CA ASP A 132 9.67 -2.19 -2.56
C ASP A 132 8.14 -2.34 -2.52
N VAL A 133 7.59 -2.69 -1.36
CA VAL A 133 6.13 -2.81 -1.16
C VAL A 133 5.45 -1.44 -1.20
N SER A 134 6.13 -0.39 -0.71
CA SER A 134 5.66 1.00 -0.80
C SER A 134 5.64 1.52 -2.24
N ASN A 135 6.62 1.15 -3.06
CA ASN A 135 6.67 1.48 -4.47
C ASN A 135 5.54 0.78 -5.23
N ALA A 136 5.30 -0.51 -4.95
CA ALA A 136 4.17 -1.24 -5.51
C ALA A 136 2.82 -0.63 -5.10
N ALA A 137 2.66 -0.22 -3.83
CA ALA A 137 1.46 0.49 -3.37
C ALA A 137 1.28 1.85 -4.08
N SER A 138 2.37 2.57 -4.34
CA SER A 138 2.34 3.83 -5.09
C SER A 138 1.87 3.61 -6.53
N ALA A 139 2.28 2.50 -7.17
CA ALA A 139 1.81 2.13 -8.51
C ALA A 139 0.30 1.86 -8.53
N VAL A 140 -0.25 1.20 -7.51
CA VAL A 140 -1.71 1.01 -7.36
C VAL A 140 -2.43 2.35 -7.23
N VAL A 141 -1.95 3.26 -6.37
CA VAL A 141 -2.54 4.60 -6.22
C VAL A 141 -2.50 5.38 -7.52
N ALA A 142 -1.40 5.30 -8.27
CA ALA A 142 -1.26 5.97 -9.56
C ALA A 142 -2.25 5.42 -10.59
N ALA A 143 -2.41 4.10 -10.69
CA ALA A 143 -3.35 3.46 -11.61
C ALA A 143 -4.81 3.80 -11.27
N VAL A 144 -5.17 3.77 -9.98
CA VAL A 144 -6.50 4.18 -9.50
C VAL A 144 -6.78 5.64 -9.82
N LYS A 145 -5.80 6.53 -9.59
CA LYS A 145 -5.94 7.95 -9.93
C LYS A 145 -6.14 8.14 -11.42
N GLU A 146 -5.31 7.51 -12.25
CA GLU A 146 -5.38 7.64 -13.71
C GLU A 146 -6.74 7.22 -14.26
N LEU A 147 -7.32 6.13 -13.73
CA LEU A 147 -8.66 5.66 -14.11
C LEU A 147 -9.77 6.57 -13.56
N SER A 148 -9.65 7.02 -12.31
CA SER A 148 -10.59 7.96 -11.70
C SER A 148 -10.64 9.29 -12.44
N ASP A 149 -9.48 9.81 -12.87
CA ASP A 149 -9.38 11.06 -13.63
C ASP A 149 -10.14 10.94 -14.96
N VAL A 150 -10.11 9.76 -15.61
CA VAL A 150 -10.90 9.49 -16.82
C VAL A 150 -12.40 9.51 -16.52
N PHE A 151 -12.84 8.90 -15.41
CA PHE A 151 -14.26 8.89 -15.05
C PHE A 151 -14.79 10.27 -14.65
N VAL A 152 -14.01 11.04 -13.90
CA VAL A 152 -14.41 12.39 -13.47
C VAL A 152 -14.51 13.34 -14.67
N HIS A 153 -13.64 13.16 -15.65
CA HIS A 153 -13.48 14.13 -16.73
C HIS A 153 -13.92 13.63 -18.11
N ALA A 154 -14.66 12.53 -18.19
CA ALA A 154 -15.08 11.90 -19.46
C ALA A 154 -15.76 12.85 -20.46
N GLU A 155 -16.36 13.95 -19.99
CA GLU A 155 -17.03 14.97 -20.81
C GLU A 155 -16.47 16.39 -20.57
N THR A 156 -15.36 16.54 -19.85
CA THR A 156 -14.79 17.86 -19.54
C THR A 156 -14.03 18.41 -20.75
N LYS A 157 -14.52 19.53 -21.28
CA LYS A 157 -13.81 20.33 -22.31
C LYS A 157 -12.78 21.22 -21.62
N TYR A 158 -11.58 21.33 -22.17
CA TYR A 158 -10.68 22.43 -21.86
C TYR A 158 -11.00 23.63 -22.75
N GLU A 159 -10.68 24.82 -22.25
CA GLU A 159 -10.73 26.08 -23.02
C GLU A 159 -9.60 26.18 -24.07
N SER A 160 -8.67 25.22 -24.09
CA SER A 160 -7.60 25.15 -25.07
C SER A 160 -8.03 24.37 -26.30
N GLU A 161 -7.72 24.91 -27.47
CA GLU A 161 -7.83 24.23 -28.75
C GLU A 161 -6.54 23.45 -29.06
N ASP A 162 -6.64 22.35 -29.80
CA ASP A 162 -5.49 21.66 -30.37
C ASP A 162 -4.88 22.43 -31.57
N GLU A 163 -3.84 21.87 -32.19
CA GLU A 163 -3.17 22.49 -33.35
C GLU A 163 -4.13 22.69 -34.55
N ASP A 164 -5.25 21.96 -34.58
CA ASP A 164 -6.29 22.02 -35.61
C ASP A 164 -7.49 22.91 -35.20
N GLY A 165 -7.41 23.65 -34.08
CA GLY A 165 -8.48 24.52 -33.60
C GLY A 165 -9.65 23.77 -32.95
N ARG A 166 -9.50 22.50 -32.59
CA ARG A 166 -10.56 21.67 -32.00
C ARG A 166 -10.48 21.72 -30.48
N PRO A 167 -11.62 21.75 -29.76
CA PRO A 167 -11.61 21.72 -28.30
C PRO A 167 -10.92 20.46 -27.77
N TYR A 168 -9.95 20.64 -26.89
CA TYR A 168 -9.28 19.52 -26.21
C TYR A 168 -10.16 18.99 -25.08
N PHE A 169 -10.41 17.68 -25.02
CA PHE A 169 -11.16 17.07 -23.90
C PHE A 169 -10.28 16.16 -23.07
N HIS A 170 -10.47 16.24 -21.76
CA HIS A 170 -9.73 15.41 -20.83
C HIS A 170 -10.12 13.93 -21.01
N GLY A 171 -9.14 13.08 -21.31
CA GLY A 171 -9.39 11.64 -21.47
C GLY A 171 -9.57 11.17 -22.91
N LEU A 172 -9.67 12.09 -23.90
CA LEU A 172 -9.52 11.72 -25.32
C LEU A 172 -8.15 11.05 -25.52
N GLY A 173 -8.15 9.89 -26.18
CA GLY A 173 -6.96 9.05 -26.37
C GLY A 173 -6.63 8.10 -25.19
N LYS A 174 -7.29 8.24 -24.03
CA LYS A 174 -7.19 7.24 -22.96
C LYS A 174 -8.22 6.15 -23.19
N ASN A 175 -7.81 4.90 -23.04
CA ASN A 175 -8.70 3.74 -23.15
C ASN A 175 -9.05 3.23 -21.73
N PRO A 176 -10.29 3.43 -21.24
CA PRO A 176 -10.68 3.03 -19.88
C PRO A 176 -10.49 1.53 -19.62
N ARG A 177 -10.71 0.69 -20.64
CA ARG A 177 -10.49 -0.77 -20.54
C ARG A 177 -9.03 -1.10 -20.30
N MET A 178 -8.13 -0.45 -21.04
CA MET A 178 -6.68 -0.65 -20.87
C MET A 178 -6.20 -0.16 -19.50
N LEU A 179 -6.73 0.96 -19.01
CA LEU A 179 -6.42 1.48 -17.68
C LEU A 179 -6.95 0.57 -16.57
N HIS A 180 -8.12 -0.04 -16.75
CA HIS A 180 -8.64 -1.04 -15.82
C HIS A 180 -7.79 -2.31 -15.80
N ILE A 181 -7.36 -2.82 -16.97
CA ILE A 181 -6.42 -3.95 -17.05
C ILE A 181 -5.10 -3.62 -16.35
N LYS A 182 -4.57 -2.41 -16.56
CA LYS A 182 -3.37 -1.91 -15.88
C LYS A 182 -3.56 -1.88 -14.36
N LEU A 183 -4.70 -1.39 -13.88
CA LEU A 183 -5.05 -1.40 -12.45
C LEU A 183 -5.01 -2.83 -11.89
N VAL A 184 -5.71 -3.78 -12.53
CA VAL A 184 -5.73 -5.19 -12.09
C VAL A 184 -4.32 -5.77 -12.05
N SER A 185 -3.49 -5.49 -13.08
CA SER A 185 -2.09 -5.90 -13.09
C SER A 185 -1.31 -5.34 -11.90
N THR A 186 -1.43 -4.03 -11.63
CA THR A 186 -0.71 -3.40 -10.50
C THR A 186 -1.16 -3.93 -9.13
N ILE A 187 -2.44 -4.29 -8.97
CA ILE A 187 -2.95 -4.94 -7.76
C ILE A 187 -2.30 -6.32 -7.58
N ASN A 188 -2.19 -7.09 -8.65
CA ASN A 188 -1.54 -8.41 -8.62
C ASN A 188 -0.05 -8.31 -8.31
N ASP A 189 0.64 -7.31 -8.89
CA ASP A 189 2.04 -7.05 -8.61
C ASP A 189 2.25 -6.66 -7.13
N PHE A 190 1.40 -5.77 -6.59
CA PHE A 190 1.42 -5.45 -5.17
C PHE A 190 1.20 -6.69 -4.28
N SER A 191 0.21 -7.53 -4.63
CA SER A 191 -0.07 -8.78 -3.90
C SER A 191 1.15 -9.70 -3.87
N ARG A 192 1.84 -9.85 -5.01
CA ARG A 192 3.05 -10.66 -5.15
C ARG A 192 4.19 -10.11 -4.30
N GLU A 193 4.47 -8.81 -4.37
CA GLU A 193 5.55 -8.17 -3.58
C GLU A 193 5.27 -8.23 -2.08
N ALA A 194 4.03 -7.93 -1.66
CA ALA A 194 3.61 -8.04 -0.27
C ALA A 194 3.73 -9.47 0.25
N GLY A 195 3.30 -10.46 -0.54
CA GLY A 195 3.42 -11.88 -0.21
C GLY A 195 4.87 -12.36 -0.13
N ALA A 196 5.71 -11.96 -1.08
CA ALA A 196 7.14 -12.25 -1.08
C ALA A 196 7.82 -11.68 0.18
N HIS A 197 7.52 -10.45 0.55
CA HIS A 197 8.06 -9.84 1.76
C HIS A 197 7.65 -10.58 3.03
N LEU A 198 6.36 -10.90 3.19
CA LEU A 198 5.87 -11.64 4.35
C LEU A 198 6.47 -13.05 4.46
N ASN A 199 6.77 -13.70 3.33
CA ASN A 199 7.37 -15.03 3.29
C ASN A 199 8.90 -15.01 3.47
N ALA A 200 9.60 -14.02 2.92
CA ALA A 200 11.04 -13.86 3.10
C ALA A 200 11.40 -13.60 4.56
N VAL A 201 10.55 -12.86 5.28
CA VAL A 201 10.70 -12.60 6.72
C VAL A 201 10.44 -13.86 7.57
N LYS A 202 9.62 -14.82 7.09
CA LYS A 202 9.44 -16.13 7.75
C LYS A 202 10.65 -17.05 7.60
N ALA A 203 11.44 -16.87 6.54
CA ALA A 203 12.52 -17.78 6.17
C ALA A 203 13.89 -17.46 6.79
N GLN A 204 14.03 -16.43 7.63
CA GLN A 204 15.29 -16.18 8.37
C GLN A 204 15.37 -17.08 9.61
N PRO A 205 16.19 -18.15 9.63
CA PRO A 205 16.44 -18.90 10.85
C PRO A 205 17.24 -18.05 11.83
N ALA A 206 16.90 -18.17 13.12
CA ALA A 206 17.71 -17.62 14.21
C ALA A 206 19.19 -17.99 14.00
N LYS A 207 20.04 -16.97 13.87
CA LYS A 207 21.47 -17.11 13.63
C LYS A 207 22.05 -18.14 14.63
N PRO A 208 22.66 -19.25 14.18
CA PRO A 208 23.13 -20.26 15.11
C PRO A 208 24.18 -19.64 16.04
N ALA A 209 23.90 -19.70 17.33
CA ALA A 209 24.83 -19.27 18.38
C ALA A 209 26.19 -19.92 18.10
N ARG A 210 27.23 -19.10 17.93
CA ARG A 210 28.61 -19.56 17.72
C ARG A 210 28.96 -20.54 18.85
N ARG A 211 28.94 -21.83 18.53
CA ARG A 211 29.50 -22.89 19.38
C ARG A 211 30.99 -22.56 19.54
N ARG A 212 31.35 -21.94 20.66
CA ARG A 212 32.75 -21.85 21.08
C ARG A 212 33.20 -23.29 21.36
N SER A 213 33.95 -23.88 20.43
CA SER A 213 34.68 -25.10 20.66
C SER A 213 35.68 -24.83 21.78
N ARG A 214 35.35 -25.31 22.97
CA ARG A 214 36.28 -25.39 24.09
C ARG A 214 37.20 -26.56 23.79
N ALA A 215 38.32 -26.29 23.12
CA ALA A 215 39.44 -27.20 23.11
C ALA A 215 40.13 -27.13 24.48
N ALA A 216 40.22 -28.27 25.14
CA ALA A 216 41.12 -28.50 26.27
C ALA A 216 41.30 -30.02 26.44
N PRO A 217 42.40 -30.48 27.03
CA PRO A 217 43.77 -29.94 27.03
C PRO A 217 44.71 -30.70 26.07
#